data_AF-A0A1H2TFB2-F1
#
_entry.id   AF-A0A1H2TFB2-F1
#
_cell.length_a   1.000
_cell.length_b   1.000
_cell.length_c   1.000
_cell.angle_alpha   90.00
_cell.angle_beta   90.00
_cell.angle_gamma   90.00
#
_symmetry.space_group_name_H-M   'P 1'
#
loop_
_entity.id
_entity.type
_entity.pdbx_description
1 polymer ?
#
loop_
_entity_poly.entity_id
_entity_poly.type
_entity_poly.pdbx_seq_one_letter_code
_entity_poly.pdbx_strand_id
1 'polypeptide(L)' 'IWLAASVAKTHNPILKAFYEQKRAEGKHPLAATGAVARKLTYVIHAVLRDRKPYEPIA' A
#
# COMPACT_ATOMS: atom_id res chain seq x y z
N ILE A 1 11.14 2.21 -1.10
CA ILE A 1 9.66 2.12 -1.04
C ILE A 1 9.02 1.57 -2.31
N TRP A 2 9.38 2.03 -3.52
CA TRP A 2 8.75 1.58 -4.78
C TRP A 2 8.78 0.05 -5.00
N LEU A 3 9.94 -0.58 -4.83
CA LEU A 3 10.09 -2.04 -4.95
C LEU A 3 9.23 -2.78 -3.93
N ALA A 4 9.23 -2.32 -2.67
CA ALA A 4 8.38 -2.87 -1.62
C ALA A 4 6.88 -2.74 -1.94
N ALA A 5 6.44 -1.59 -2.48
CA ALA A 5 5.05 -1.39 -2.91
C ALA A 5 4.65 -2.31 -4.07
N SER A 6 5.59 -2.62 -4.97
CA SER A 6 5.36 -3.53 -6.10
C SER A 6 5.18 -4.98 -5.67
N VAL A 7 5.84 -5.41 -4.60
CA VAL A 7 5.62 -6.72 -3.97
C VAL A 7 4.34 -6.70 -3.13
N ALA A 8 4.14 -5.63 -2.35
CA ALA A 8 3.01 -5.50 -1.44
C ALA A 8 1.65 -5.49 -2.15
N LYS A 9 1.54 -4.88 -3.33
CA LYS A 9 0.29 -4.92 -4.13
C LYS A 9 -0.07 -6.34 -4.63
N THR A 10 0.88 -7.27 -4.64
CA THR A 10 0.66 -8.64 -5.13
C THR A 10 0.35 -9.59 -3.97
N HIS A 11 1.08 -9.47 -2.87
CA HIS A 11 1.00 -10.40 -1.74
C HIS A 11 0.04 -9.96 -0.63
N ASN A 12 -0.18 -8.65 -0.45
CA ASN A 12 -1.04 -8.16 0.61
C ASN A 12 -2.46 -7.87 0.06
N PRO A 13 -3.50 -8.60 0.50
CA PRO A 13 -4.85 -8.46 -0.05
C PRO A 13 -5.45 -7.05 0.15
N ILE A 14 -5.13 -6.37 1.26
CA ILE A 14 -5.61 -5.01 1.55
C ILE A 14 -5.00 -3.99 0.57
N LEU A 15 -3.70 -4.11 0.30
CA LEU A 15 -3.00 -3.21 -0.61
C LEU A 15 -3.31 -3.53 -2.07
N LYS A 16 -3.59 -4.80 -2.39
CA LYS A 16 -4.08 -5.24 -3.69
C LYS A 16 -5.46 -4.65 -3.99
N ALA A 17 -6.42 -4.77 -3.07
CA ALA A 17 -7.74 -4.18 -3.23
C ALA A 17 -7.67 -2.66 -3.41
N PHE A 18 -6.80 -1.99 -2.65
CA PHE A 18 -6.55 -0.56 -2.83
C PHE A 18 -5.94 -0.23 -4.20
N TYR A 19 -4.99 -1.02 -4.68
CA TYR A 19 -4.41 -0.86 -6.01
C TYR A 19 -5.46 -1.04 -7.12
N GLU A 20 -6.30 -2.07 -7.01
CA GLU A 20 -7.37 -2.37 -7.96
C GLU A 20 -8.43 -1.26 -7.97
N GLN A 21 -8.82 -0.73 -6.81
CA GLN A 21 -9.70 0.44 -6.71
C GLN A 21 -9.10 1.65 -7.45
N LYS A 22 -7.80 1.93 -7.25
CA LYS A 22 -7.14 3.05 -7.95
C LYS A 22 -7.00 2.80 -9.45
N ARG A 23 -6.92 1.55 -9.90
CA ARG A 23 -7.00 1.20 -11.31
C ARG A 23 -8.40 1.35 -11.89
N ALA A 24 -9.43 0.97 -11.13
CA ALA A 24 -10.83 1.14 -11.51
C ALA A 24 -11.23 2.62 -11.62
N GLU A 25 -10.62 3.49 -10.82
CA GLU A 25 -10.71 4.96 -10.96
C GLU A 25 -10.05 5.50 -12.25
N GLY A 26 -9.49 4.64 -13.12
CA GLY A 26 -8.89 5.03 -14.40
C GLY A 26 -7.44 5.53 -14.32
N LYS A 27 -6.78 5.40 -13.16
CA LYS A 27 -5.40 5.88 -12.99
C LYS A 27 -4.38 4.98 -13.68
N HIS A 28 -3.34 5.59 -14.24
CA HIS A 28 -2.23 4.86 -14.84
C HIS A 28 -1.60 3.88 -13.81
N PRO A 29 -1.23 2.64 -14.21
CA PRO A 29 -0.70 1.62 -13.28
C PRO A 29 0.49 2.08 -12.42
N LEU A 30 1.33 2.96 -12.96
CA LEU A 30 2.46 3.56 -12.23
C LEU A 30 1.98 4.52 -11.14
N ALA A 31 0.96 5.34 -11.42
CA ALA A 31 0.36 6.25 -10.44
C ALA A 31 -0.36 5.46 -9.33
N ALA A 32 -1.05 4.37 -9.68
CA ALA A 32 -1.65 3.47 -8.69
C ALA A 32 -0.59 2.80 -7.79
N THR A 33 0.56 2.40 -8.35
CA THR A 33 1.68 1.87 -7.55
C THR A 33 2.28 2.94 -6.63
N GLY A 34 2.37 4.19 -7.11
CA GLY A 34 2.76 5.34 -6.30
C GLY A 34 1.80 5.62 -5.13
N ALA A 35 0.49 5.46 -5.34
CA ALA A 35 -0.50 5.58 -4.27
C ALA A 35 -0.34 4.48 -3.21
N VAL A 36 -0.08 3.23 -3.62
CA VAL A 36 0.23 2.11 -2.70
C VAL A 36 1.51 2.40 -1.92
N ALA A 37 2.55 2.90 -2.57
CA ALA A 37 3.80 3.31 -1.93
C ALA A 37 3.57 4.35 -0.83
N ARG A 38 2.74 5.37 -1.09
CA ARG A 38 2.38 6.37 -0.09
C ARG A 38 1.64 5.77 1.10
N LYS A 39 0.66 4.88 0.84
CA LYS A 39 -0.07 4.17 1.90
C LYS A 39 0.87 3.30 2.75
N LEU A 40 1.82 2.62 2.12
CA LEU A 40 2.83 1.81 2.81
C LEU A 40 3.76 2.65 3.69
N THR A 41 4.19 3.81 3.22
CA THR A 41 4.99 4.74 4.03
C THR A 41 4.25 5.20 5.28
N TYR A 42 2.94 5.47 5.19
CA TYR A 42 2.14 5.82 6.36
C TYR A 42 2.04 4.67 7.37
N VAL A 43 1.91 3.43 6.90
CA VAL A 43 1.92 2.24 7.75
C VAL A 43 3.25 2.12 8.49
N ILE A 44 4.38 2.21 7.77
CA ILE A 44 5.71 2.16 8.38
C ILE A 44 5.87 3.26 9.43
N HIS A 45 5.44 4.48 9.11
CA HIS A 45 5.51 5.60 10.02
C HIS A 45 4.63 5.40 11.27
N ALA A 46 3.43 4.84 11.13
CA ALA A 46 2.56 4.53 12.27
C ALA A 46 3.19 3.47 13.19
N VAL A 47 3.73 2.39 12.63
CA VAL A 47 4.44 1.34 13.39
C VAL A 47 5.62 1.93 14.17
N LEU A 48 6.43 2.77 13.52
CA LEU A 48 7.57 3.42 14.16
C LEU A 48 7.16 4.40 15.25
N ARG A 49 6.07 5.16 15.03
CA ARG A 49 5.56 6.14 16.00
C ARG A 49 5.00 5.45 17.24
N ASP A 50 4.11 4.49 17.04
CA ASP A 50 3.32 3.89 18.11
C ASP A 50 4.03 2.70 18.76
N ARG A 51 5.14 2.23 18.17
CA ARG A 51 5.91 1.03 18.56
C ARG A 51 5.04 -0.22 18.72
N LYS A 52 3.92 -0.25 18.00
CA LYS A 52 3.00 -1.38 17.97
C LYS A 52 3.23 -2.17 16.68
N PRO A 53 3.17 -3.52 16.74
CA PRO A 53 3.21 -4.33 15.54
C PRO A 53 2.12 -3.93 14.56
N TYR A 54 2.40 -4.09 13.25
CA TYR A 54 1.39 -3.85 12.23
C TYR A 54 0.32 -4.94 12.30
N GLU A 55 -0.90 -4.56 12.65
CA GLU A 55 -2.09 -5.41 12.57
C GLU A 55 -2.89 -5.03 11.33
N PRO A 56 -2.85 -5.85 10.25
CA PRO A 56 -3.70 -5.62 9.09
C PRO A 56 -5.15 -5.89 9.49
N ILE A 57 -5.92 -4.83 9.72
CA ILE A 57 -7.37 -4.92 9.87
C ILE A 57 -7.92 -5.26 8.48
N ALA A 58 -8.39 -6.50 8.34
CA ALA A 58 -9.00 -7.04 7.14
C ALA A 58 -10.40 -6.45 6.90
#